data_AF-A0A6G0ZD68-F1
#
_entry.id   AF-A0A6G0ZD68-F1
#
_cell.length_a   1.000
_cell.length_b   1.000
_cell.length_c   1.000
_cell.angle_alpha   90.00
_cell.angle_beta   90.00
_cell.angle_gamma   90.00
#
_symmetry.space_group_name_H-M   'P 1'
#
loop_
_entity.id
_entity.type
_entity.pdbx_description
1 polymer ?
#
loop_
_entity_poly.entity_id
_entity_poly.type
_entity_poly.pdbx_seq_one_letter_code
_entity_poly.pdbx_strand_id
1 'polypeptide(L)' 'MDNLKTIREEPPDCTYCGSPLMVKHILMECRNHDKERRELNLPDQLSEALNPEQSNLTTTLKFLHNTGLLSKI' A
#
# COMPACT_ATOMS: atom_id res chain seq x y z
N MET A 1 27.55 12.60 22.78
CA MET A 1 26.12 12.77 22.44
C MET A 1 25.97 12.25 21.04
N ASP A 2 25.69 10.95 20.92
CA ASP A 2 25.69 10.27 19.63
C ASP A 2 24.44 10.66 18.86
N ASN A 3 24.65 11.32 17.71
CA ASN A 3 23.60 11.60 16.74
C ASN A 3 23.18 10.27 16.12
N LEU A 4 22.15 9.64 16.67
CA LEU A 4 21.51 8.47 16.08
C LEU A 4 20.74 8.91 14.82
N LYS A 5 21.48 9.14 13.73
CA LYS A 5 20.91 9.24 12.40
C LYS A 5 20.51 7.82 12.01
N THR A 6 19.25 7.46 12.23
CA THR A 6 18.68 6.26 11.64
C THR A 6 18.88 6.34 10.13
N ILE A 7 19.77 5.52 9.59
CA ILE A 7 19.88 5.32 8.15
C ILE A 7 18.56 4.63 7.76
N ARG A 8 17.57 5.40 7.30
CA ARG A 8 16.41 4.83 6.61
C ARG A 8 16.96 4.26 5.31
N GLU A 9 16.99 2.93 5.21
CA GLU A 9 17.19 2.28 3.93
C GLU A 9 16.15 2.80 2.95
N GLU A 10 16.59 3.12 1.73
CA GLU A 10 15.66 3.53 0.69
C GLU A 10 14.69 2.37 0.41
N PRO A 11 13.39 2.65 0.20
CA PRO A 11 12.45 1.59 -0.13
C PRO A 11 12.89 0.90 -1.42
N PRO A 12 12.74 -0.43 -1.52
CA PRO A 12 13.00 -1.14 -2.77
C PRO A 12 12.06 -0.62 -3.87
N ASP A 13 12.43 -0.80 -5.13
CA ASP A 13 11.54 -0.48 -6.24
C ASP A 13 10.48 -1.56 -6.45
N CYS A 14 9.29 -1.13 -6.88
CA CYS A 14 8.27 -2.02 -7.40
C CYS A 14 8.80 -2.73 -8.65
N THR A 15 8.86 -4.06 -8.62
CA THR A 15 9.36 -4.86 -9.75
C THR A 15 8.52 -4.73 -11.02
N TYR A 16 7.27 -4.27 -10.91
CA TYR A 16 6.38 -4.03 -12.05
C TYR A 16 6.46 -2.58 -12.58
N CYS A 17 6.55 -1.59 -11.69
CA CYS A 17 6.47 -0.18 -12.07
C CYS A 17 7.83 0.54 -12.16
N GLY A 18 8.87 0.01 -11.51
CA GLY A 18 10.17 0.67 -11.37
C GLY A 18 10.13 1.93 -10.49
N SER A 19 9.06 2.12 -9.69
CA SER A 19 8.90 3.24 -8.77
C SER A 19 9.14 2.80 -7.33
N PRO A 20 9.59 3.68 -6.43
CA PRO A 20 9.79 3.35 -5.02
C PRO A 20 8.54 2.72 -4.39
N LEU A 21 8.72 1.58 -3.74
CA LEU A 21 7.63 0.82 -3.13
C LEU A 21 7.18 1.52 -1.84
N MET A 22 6.08 2.26 -1.95
CA MET A 22 5.45 3.00 -0.87
C MET A 22 3.99 2.55 -0.69
N VAL A 23 3.41 2.78 0.49
CA VAL A 23 1.99 2.49 0.77
C VAL A 23 1.08 3.17 -0.26
N LYS A 24 1.33 4.44 -0.59
CA LYS A 24 0.60 5.17 -1.65
C LYS A 24 0.73 4.47 -3.00
N HIS A 25 1.94 4.05 -3.37
CA HIS A 25 2.16 3.36 -4.63
C HIS A 25 1.32 2.09 -4.70
N ILE A 26 1.39 1.23 -3.69
CA ILE A 26 0.64 -0.03 -3.62
C ILE A 26 -0.86 0.20 -3.71
N LEU A 27 -1.38 1.08 -2.84
CA LEU A 27 -2.81 1.25 -2.65
C LEU A 27 -3.48 2.11 -3.72
N MET A 28 -2.74 2.95 -4.45
CA MET A 28 -3.34 3.95 -5.35
C MET A 28 -2.82 3.89 -6.79
N GLU A 29 -1.54 3.55 -6.99
CA GLU A 29 -0.85 3.83 -8.27
C GLU A 29 -0.36 2.56 -8.99
N CYS A 30 -0.08 1.49 -8.25
CA CYS A 30 0.65 0.33 -8.76
C CYS A 30 -0.19 -0.42 -9.79
N ARG A 31 0.28 -0.47 -11.04
CA ARG A 31 -0.43 -1.13 -12.13
C ARG A 31 -0.57 -2.64 -11.93
N ASN A 32 0.33 -3.26 -11.17
CA ASN A 32 0.24 -4.67 -10.78
C ASN A 32 -1.01 -4.99 -9.95
N HIS A 33 -1.58 -3.99 -9.26
CA HIS A 33 -2.71 -4.15 -8.36
C HIS A 33 -3.98 -3.46 -8.88
N ASP A 34 -3.97 -2.93 -10.10
CA ASP A 34 -5.09 -2.15 -10.67
C ASP A 34 -6.39 -2.96 -10.77
N LYS A 35 -6.29 -4.24 -11.19
CA LYS A 35 -7.45 -5.13 -11.26
C LYS A 35 -8.11 -5.30 -9.89
N GLU A 36 -7.34 -5.68 -8.88
CA GLU A 36 -7.84 -5.95 -7.52
C GLU A 36 -8.43 -4.69 -6.88
N ARG A 37 -7.79 -3.52 -7.08
CA ARG A 37 -8.33 -2.23 -6.60
C ARG A 37 -9.71 -1.94 -7.18
N ARG A 38 -9.88 -2.15 -8.48
CA ARG A 38 -11.16 -1.90 -9.16
C ARG A 38 -12.23 -2.91 -8.73
N GLU A 39 -11.88 -4.19 -8.63
CA GLU A 39 -12.82 -5.25 -8.22
C GLU A 39 -13.32 -5.04 -6.79
N LEU A 40 -12.48 -4.53 -5.90
CA LEU A 40 -12.84 -4.25 -4.50
C LEU A 40 -13.39 -2.83 -4.28
N ASN A 41 -13.42 -1.98 -5.30
CA ASN A 41 -13.75 -0.55 -5.18
C ASN A 41 -12.90 0.14 -4.09
N LEU A 42 -11.57 -0.02 -4.16
CA LEU A 42 -10.67 0.66 -3.24
C LEU A 42 -10.85 2.18 -3.39
N PRO A 43 -10.91 2.94 -2.28
CA PRO A 43 -10.96 4.39 -2.35
C PRO A 43 -9.75 4.96 -3.08
N ASP A 44 -9.97 5.97 -3.92
CA ASP A 44 -8.92 6.65 -4.69
C ASP A 44 -8.06 7.59 -3.84
N GLN A 45 -8.48 7.83 -2.59
CA GLN A 45 -7.75 8.63 -1.61
C GLN A 45 -7.14 7.75 -0.54
N LEU A 46 -5.84 7.92 -0.32
CA LEU A 46 -5.10 7.16 0.69
C LEU A 46 -5.71 7.33 2.10
N SER A 47 -6.15 8.54 2.44
CA SER A 47 -6.80 8.82 3.73
C SER A 47 -8.13 8.07 3.89
N GLU A 48 -8.87 7.86 2.81
CA GLU A 48 -10.14 7.12 2.85
C GLU A 48 -9.90 5.62 2.95
N ALA A 49 -8.92 5.08 2.20
CA ALA A 49 -8.55 3.67 2.26
C ALA A 49 -7.97 3.27 3.64
N LEU A 50 -7.31 4.20 4.32
CA LEU A 50 -6.76 4.01 5.66
C LEU A 50 -7.70 4.49 6.78
N ASN A 51 -8.93 4.92 6.45
CA ASN A 51 -9.90 5.36 7.45
C ASN A 51 -10.35 4.15 8.29
N PRO A 52 -10.33 4.24 9.64
CA PRO A 52 -10.83 3.19 10.52
C PRO A 52 -12.33 2.92 10.43
N GLU A 53 -13.09 3.75 9.71
CA GLU A 53 -14.49 3.45 9.34
C GLU A 53 -14.60 2.05 8.70
N GLN A 54 -15.57 1.28 9.21
CA GLN A 54 -15.61 -0.19 9.06
C GLN A 54 -15.60 -0.65 7.59
N SER A 55 -16.26 0.09 6.69
CA SER A 55 -16.36 -0.28 5.28
C SER A 55 -15.02 -0.20 4.55
N ASN A 56 -14.30 0.92 4.70
CA ASN A 56 -13.07 1.17 3.95
C ASN A 56 -11.92 0.32 4.49
N LEU A 57 -11.83 0.19 5.81
CA LEU A 57 -10.83 -0.68 6.44
C LEU A 57 -11.02 -2.14 6.01
N THR A 58 -12.26 -2.63 5.97
CA THR A 58 -12.55 -4.01 5.52
C THR A 58 -12.10 -4.23 4.07
N THR A 59 -12.38 -3.28 3.18
CA THR A 59 -11.99 -3.35 1.78
C THR A 59 -10.46 -3.32 1.62
N THR A 60 -9.77 -2.45 2.35
CA THR A 60 -8.30 -2.38 2.34
C THR A 60 -7.68 -3.67 2.89
N LEU A 61 -8.20 -4.25 3.96
CA LEU A 61 -7.71 -5.53 4.49
C LEU A 61 -7.92 -6.69 3.52
N LYS A 62 -9.07 -6.73 2.84
CA LYS A 62 -9.35 -7.72 1.77
C LYS A 62 -8.36 -7.57 0.62
N PHE A 63 -8.07 -6.34 0.20
CA PHE A 63 -7.06 -6.07 -0.82
C PHE A 63 -5.68 -6.59 -0.40
N LEU A 64 -5.24 -6.28 0.82
CA LEU A 64 -3.94 -6.72 1.34
C LEU A 64 -3.87 -8.25 1.41
N HIS A 65 -4.96 -8.91 1.78
CA HIS A 65 -5.07 -10.36 1.77
C HIS A 65 -4.96 -10.94 0.34
N ASN A 66 -5.78 -10.46 -0.59
CA ASN A 66 -5.87 -10.99 -1.96
C ASN A 66 -4.59 -10.76 -2.77
N THR A 67 -3.87 -9.68 -2.49
CA THR A 67 -2.57 -9.37 -3.10
C THR A 67 -1.39 -10.08 -2.44
N GLY A 68 -1.62 -10.84 -1.36
CA GLY A 68 -0.56 -11.49 -0.58
C GLY A 68 0.38 -10.49 0.11
N LEU A 69 -0.07 -9.25 0.32
CA LEU A 69 0.69 -8.20 1.00
C LEU A 69 0.49 -8.23 2.50
N LEU A 70 -0.62 -8.76 3.00
CA LEU A 70 -0.94 -8.77 4.43
C LEU A 70 0.12 -9.49 5.29
N SER A 71 0.82 -10.48 4.73
CA SER A 71 1.90 -11.21 5.42
C SER A 71 3.28 -10.53 5.33
N LYS A 72 3.37 -9.40 4.62
CA LYS A 72 4.62 -8.66 4.36
C LYS A 72 4.70 -7.31 5.10
N ILE A 73 3.66 -6.98 5.84
CA ILE A 73 3.51 -5.80 6.70
C ILE A 73 3.50 -6.26 8.14
#